data_AF-A0A8H5ETE6-F1
#
_entry.id   AF-A0A8H5ETE6-F1
#
_cell.length_a   1.000
_cell.length_b   1.000
_cell.length_c   1.000
_cell.angle_alpha   90.00
_cell.angle_beta   90.00
_cell.angle_gamma   90.00
#
_symmetry.space_group_name_H-M   'P 1'
#
loop_
_entity.id
_entity.type
_entity.pdbx_description
1 polymer ?
#
loop_
_entity_poly.entity_id
_entity_poly.type
_entity_poly.pdbx_seq_one_letter_code
_entity_poly.pdbx_strand_id
1 'polypeptide(L)'
;MRFTALAVLPCLFGAASAHFRLQYPLPRGNFVADKEPEFCGGYPEVTTNRTVFPLSNGFFTIKSGHPDFTLGAIISTVTNPNSFDNFSVNGVNQIVAPYGKEPNAGTFCVPLNISAAGIEGAKDGANVTIQIVFAGGDGNLYQCADLTLSANLTSVPDQTCENTTSTTPHGSGSGGHDASPSATAPGSTQTGGALGVSHGTSAATAVLLAVAGIAAAL
;
A
#
# COMPACT_ATOMS: atom_id res chain seq x y z
N MET A 1 -36.91 -5.52 46.22
CA MET A 1 -36.45 -4.73 45.06
C MET A 1 -35.57 -5.64 44.22
N ARG A 2 -35.98 -5.93 42.98
CA ARG A 2 -35.23 -6.83 42.09
C ARG A 2 -34.24 -5.98 41.29
N PHE A 3 -32.95 -6.09 41.58
CA PHE A 3 -31.90 -5.43 40.81
C PHE A 3 -31.61 -6.28 39.57
N THR A 4 -32.08 -5.84 38.41
CA THR A 4 -31.72 -6.42 37.13
C THR A 4 -30.32 -5.93 36.77
N ALA A 5 -29.30 -6.77 36.94
CA ALA A 5 -27.95 -6.45 36.51
C ALA A 5 -27.87 -6.48 34.98
N LEU A 6 -27.74 -5.32 34.34
CA LEU A 6 -27.47 -5.22 32.91
C LEU A 6 -26.01 -5.61 32.68
N ALA A 7 -25.76 -6.81 32.14
CA ALA A 7 -24.43 -7.23 31.74
C ALA A 7 -23.99 -6.44 30.50
N VAL A 8 -23.10 -5.46 30.69
CA VAL A 8 -22.44 -4.77 29.58
C VAL A 8 -21.32 -5.67 29.06
N LEU A 9 -21.55 -6.30 27.91
CA LEU A 9 -20.54 -7.12 27.23
C LEU A 9 -19.57 -6.19 26.48
N PRO A 10 -18.28 -6.12 26.83
CA PRO A 10 -17.33 -5.32 26.06
C PRO A 10 -17.13 -5.97 24.69
N CYS A 11 -17.62 -5.34 23.63
CA CYS A 11 -17.24 -5.69 22.27
C CYS A 11 -15.76 -5.35 22.08
N LEU A 12 -14.92 -6.38 22.03
CA LEU A 12 -13.54 -6.26 21.57
C LEU A 12 -13.58 -6.01 20.06
N PHE A 13 -13.50 -4.74 19.66
CA PHE A 13 -13.24 -4.39 18.27
C PHE A 13 -11.76 -4.70 17.99
N GLY A 14 -11.48 -5.81 17.31
CA GLY A 14 -10.14 -6.09 16.81
C GLY A 14 -9.78 -5.08 15.73
N ALA A 15 -8.68 -4.36 15.89
CA ALA A 15 -8.12 -3.56 14.80
C ALA A 15 -7.63 -4.53 13.72
N ALA A 16 -8.27 -4.51 12.55
CA ALA A 16 -7.73 -5.21 11.38
C ALA A 16 -6.50 -4.43 10.89
N SER A 17 -5.39 -5.13 10.70
CA SER A 17 -4.14 -4.55 10.21
C SER A 17 -4.00 -4.78 8.71
N ALA A 18 -3.93 -3.70 7.95
CA ALA A 18 -4.01 -3.70 6.50
C ALA A 18 -2.62 -3.71 5.87
N HIS A 19 -2.05 -4.89 5.66
CA HIS A 19 -0.74 -5.07 5.02
C HIS A 19 -0.85 -5.18 3.50
N PHE A 20 0.27 -4.92 2.80
CA PHE A 20 0.38 -5.13 1.35
C PHE A 20 1.60 -6.00 0.97
N ARG A 21 1.66 -6.42 -0.28
CA ARG A 21 2.81 -7.14 -0.84
C ARG A 21 3.19 -6.55 -2.16
N LEU A 22 4.41 -6.02 -2.28
CA LEU A 22 4.96 -5.64 -3.57
C LEU A 22 5.18 -6.91 -4.41
N GLN A 23 4.57 -6.97 -5.59
CA GLN A 23 4.67 -8.09 -6.54
C GLN A 23 5.68 -7.80 -7.65
N TYR A 24 5.72 -6.55 -8.11
CA TYR A 24 6.66 -6.07 -9.12
C TYR A 24 6.92 -4.57 -8.87
N PRO A 25 8.14 -4.03 -9.05
CA PRO A 25 9.41 -4.73 -9.30
C PRO A 25 9.81 -5.67 -8.15
N LEU A 26 10.94 -6.37 -8.30
CA LEU A 26 11.42 -7.31 -7.28
C LEU A 26 11.60 -6.57 -5.93
N PRO A 27 10.91 -6.98 -4.85
CA PRO A 27 11.07 -6.36 -3.55
C PRO A 27 12.48 -6.64 -2.97
N ARG A 28 12.97 -5.73 -2.13
CA ARG A 28 14.28 -5.89 -1.45
C ARG A 28 14.41 -7.17 -0.65
N GLY A 29 13.30 -7.66 -0.10
CA GLY A 29 13.28 -8.85 0.72
C GLY A 29 11.91 -9.51 0.76
N ASN A 30 11.85 -10.64 1.47
CA ASN A 30 10.61 -11.36 1.67
C ASN A 30 9.63 -10.51 2.48
N PHE A 31 8.35 -10.61 2.17
CA PHE A 31 7.32 -9.94 2.96
C PHE A 31 7.29 -10.49 4.40
N VAL A 32 7.42 -9.59 5.38
CA VAL A 32 7.24 -9.85 6.81
C VAL A 32 6.31 -8.75 7.34
N ALA A 33 5.05 -9.12 7.62
CA ALA A 33 3.98 -8.20 7.99
C ALA A 33 4.41 -7.23 9.11
N ASP A 34 4.87 -7.77 10.24
CA ASP A 34 5.28 -6.99 11.41
C ASP A 34 6.42 -5.99 11.15
N LYS A 35 7.19 -6.16 10.07
CA LYS A 35 8.28 -5.27 9.69
C LYS A 35 7.89 -4.24 8.64
N GLU A 36 6.72 -4.33 8.02
CA GLU A 36 6.26 -3.33 7.06
C GLU A 36 6.28 -1.88 7.59
N PRO A 37 6.02 -1.59 8.88
CA PRO A 37 6.16 -0.23 9.41
C PRO A 37 7.60 0.29 9.44
N GLU A 38 8.60 -0.60 9.37
CA GLU A 38 10.02 -0.24 9.36
C GLU A 38 10.46 0.23 7.96
N PHE A 39 11.58 0.95 7.91
CA PHE A 39 12.17 1.39 6.65
C PHE A 39 12.36 0.21 5.67
N CYS A 40 11.79 0.34 4.47
CA CYS A 40 11.81 -0.70 3.43
C CYS A 40 11.33 -2.09 3.90
N GLY A 41 10.41 -2.16 4.87
CA GLY A 41 9.90 -3.42 5.39
C GLY A 41 10.92 -4.17 6.26
N GLY A 42 11.83 -3.43 6.90
CA GLY A 42 12.91 -3.97 7.72
C GLY A 42 14.13 -4.46 6.93
N TYR A 43 14.26 -4.00 5.68
CA TYR A 43 15.39 -4.28 4.78
C TYR A 43 16.16 -2.98 4.45
N PRO A 44 17.03 -2.51 5.37
CA PRO A 44 17.68 -1.20 5.23
C PRO A 44 18.70 -1.15 4.10
N GLU A 45 19.41 -2.24 3.85
CA GLU A 45 20.45 -2.29 2.84
C GLU A 45 19.88 -2.57 1.45
N VAL A 46 20.48 -1.95 0.43
CA VAL A 46 20.16 -2.20 -0.97
C VAL A 46 20.54 -3.62 -1.39
N THR A 47 19.84 -4.12 -2.40
CA THR A 47 20.18 -5.38 -3.04
C THR A 47 21.17 -5.18 -4.20
N THR A 48 21.83 -6.26 -4.59
CA THR A 48 22.70 -6.31 -5.78
C THR A 48 21.95 -6.73 -7.04
N ASN A 49 20.81 -7.42 -6.89
CA ASN A 49 19.95 -7.91 -7.96
C ASN A 49 18.84 -6.89 -8.32
N ARG A 50 19.25 -5.70 -8.75
CA ARG A 50 18.35 -4.61 -9.13
C ARG A 50 17.49 -4.98 -10.34
N THR A 51 16.23 -4.54 -10.34
CA THR A 51 15.35 -4.70 -11.50
C THR A 51 15.69 -3.65 -12.56
N VAL A 52 15.97 -4.06 -13.79
CA VAL A 52 16.07 -3.11 -14.92
C VAL A 52 14.68 -2.54 -15.19
N PHE A 53 14.55 -1.21 -15.16
CA PHE A 53 13.27 -0.54 -15.15
C PHE A 53 13.22 0.61 -16.16
N PRO A 54 12.12 0.80 -16.90
CA PRO A 54 12.06 1.84 -17.92
C PRO A 54 11.93 3.24 -17.28
N LEU A 55 12.50 4.27 -17.90
CA LEU A 55 12.34 5.65 -17.44
C LEU A 55 10.89 6.17 -17.56
N SER A 56 10.14 5.63 -18.51
CA SER A 56 8.74 5.96 -18.80
C SER A 56 7.97 4.68 -19.11
N ASN A 57 6.64 4.69 -18.92
CA ASN A 57 5.79 3.51 -19.15
C ASN A 57 6.16 2.30 -18.27
N GLY A 58 6.72 2.56 -17.09
CA GLY A 58 6.89 1.56 -16.05
C GLY A 58 5.63 1.41 -15.23
N PHE A 59 5.65 0.48 -14.29
CA PHE A 59 4.62 0.36 -13.26
C PHE A 59 5.16 -0.42 -12.05
N PHE A 60 4.47 -0.31 -10.92
CA PHE A 60 4.61 -1.28 -9.84
C PHE A 60 3.26 -1.94 -9.57
N THR A 61 3.30 -3.17 -9.08
CA THR A 61 2.11 -3.95 -8.76
C THR A 61 2.18 -4.37 -7.30
N ILE A 62 1.12 -4.11 -6.56
CA ILE A 62 0.95 -4.58 -5.17
C ILE A 62 -0.23 -5.54 -5.06
N LYS A 63 -0.27 -6.30 -3.98
CA LYS A 63 -1.45 -7.02 -3.53
C LYS A 63 -1.80 -6.59 -2.11
N SER A 64 -3.02 -6.09 -1.90
CA SER A 64 -3.60 -5.82 -0.58
C SER A 64 -4.66 -6.85 -0.24
N GLY A 65 -4.64 -7.36 0.99
CA GLY A 65 -5.69 -8.22 1.53
C GLY A 65 -6.90 -7.47 2.08
N HIS A 66 -6.77 -6.15 2.27
CA HIS A 66 -7.77 -5.31 2.91
C HIS A 66 -8.16 -4.12 2.00
N PRO A 67 -9.44 -3.71 2.03
CA PRO A 67 -9.91 -2.53 1.31
C PRO A 67 -9.46 -1.22 1.99
N ASP A 68 -9.93 -0.10 1.44
CA ASP A 68 -9.87 1.23 2.05
C ASP A 68 -8.45 1.70 2.41
N PHE A 69 -7.53 1.60 1.44
CA PHE A 69 -6.16 2.04 1.62
C PHE A 69 -5.80 3.24 0.75
N THR A 70 -4.73 3.94 1.15
CA THR A 70 -4.04 4.96 0.35
C THR A 70 -2.67 4.43 -0.04
N LEU A 71 -2.28 4.62 -1.30
CA LEU A 71 -1.05 4.10 -1.86
C LEU A 71 -0.36 5.17 -2.71
N GLY A 72 0.96 5.24 -2.61
CA GLY A 72 1.82 6.06 -3.47
C GLY A 72 3.24 5.53 -3.48
N ALA A 73 4.15 6.22 -4.18
CA ALA A 73 5.56 5.86 -4.18
C ALA A 73 6.46 7.08 -4.17
N ILE A 74 7.54 6.98 -3.40
CA ILE A 74 8.65 7.92 -3.39
C ILE A 74 9.91 7.24 -3.95
N ILE A 75 10.85 8.03 -4.44
CA ILE A 75 12.09 7.55 -5.06
C ILE A 75 13.31 8.17 -4.37
N SER A 76 14.41 7.41 -4.31
CA SER A 76 15.72 7.92 -3.92
C SER A 76 16.68 7.73 -5.08
N THR A 77 17.44 8.78 -5.40
CA THR A 77 18.58 8.73 -6.35
C THR A 77 19.93 8.61 -5.65
N VAL A 78 19.93 8.43 -4.32
CA VAL A 78 21.11 8.03 -3.55
C VAL A 78 21.45 6.59 -3.93
N THR A 79 22.74 6.28 -4.08
CA THR A 79 23.18 4.95 -4.53
C THR A 79 22.75 3.83 -3.58
N ASN A 80 22.90 4.05 -2.27
CA ASN A 80 22.64 3.06 -1.22
C ASN A 80 21.74 3.69 -0.11
N PRO A 81 20.46 3.95 -0.38
CA PRO A 81 19.58 4.57 0.60
C PRO A 81 19.19 3.56 1.68
N ASN A 82 19.46 3.91 2.93
CA ASN A 82 19.24 3.07 4.12
C ASN A 82 18.39 3.74 5.21
N SER A 83 17.81 4.89 4.91
CA SER A 83 16.92 5.63 5.81
C SER A 83 15.87 6.43 5.02
N PHE A 84 14.77 6.81 5.69
CA PHE A 84 13.71 7.62 5.10
C PHE A 84 14.20 8.97 4.56
N ASP A 85 15.18 9.59 5.24
CA ASP A 85 15.74 10.89 4.85
C ASP A 85 16.34 10.86 3.45
N ASN A 86 16.82 9.70 2.98
CA ASN A 86 17.40 9.55 1.64
C ASN A 86 16.38 9.64 0.50
N PHE A 87 15.08 9.71 0.81
CA PHE A 87 13.99 9.87 -0.17
C PHE A 87 13.46 11.31 -0.22
N SER A 88 14.15 12.24 0.45
CA SER A 88 13.80 13.65 0.50
C SER A 88 14.94 14.54 0.04
N VAL A 89 14.61 15.68 -0.57
CA VAL A 89 15.54 16.77 -0.88
C VAL A 89 15.00 18.03 -0.23
N ASN A 90 15.82 18.67 0.62
CA ASN A 90 15.42 19.84 1.42
C ASN A 90 14.15 19.60 2.26
N GLY A 91 13.99 18.38 2.80
CA GLY A 91 12.83 18.00 3.61
C GLY A 91 11.56 17.72 2.81
N VAL A 92 11.64 17.69 1.47
CA VAL A 92 10.50 17.37 0.59
C VAL A 92 10.71 15.99 -0.03
N ASN A 93 9.74 15.09 0.16
CA ASN A 93 9.78 13.76 -0.44
C ASN A 93 9.77 13.84 -1.97
N GLN A 94 10.61 13.00 -2.59
CA GLN A 94 10.66 12.84 -4.03
C GLN A 94 9.55 11.89 -4.49
N ILE A 95 8.36 12.42 -4.76
CA ILE A 95 7.19 11.63 -5.17
C ILE A 95 7.34 11.21 -6.64
N VAL A 96 7.22 9.91 -6.91
CA VAL A 96 7.26 9.33 -8.26
C VAL A 96 5.93 8.71 -8.69
N ALA A 97 5.08 8.37 -7.71
CA ALA A 97 3.67 8.07 -7.93
C ALA A 97 2.83 8.85 -6.91
N PRO A 98 1.92 9.74 -7.36
CA PRO A 98 1.01 10.45 -6.47
C PRO A 98 0.19 9.49 -5.62
N TYR A 99 -0.20 9.96 -4.42
CA TYR A 99 -1.03 9.17 -3.52
C TYR A 99 -2.48 9.11 -4.03
N GLY A 100 -3.02 7.89 -4.11
CA GLY A 100 -4.40 7.62 -4.49
C GLY A 100 -5.08 6.69 -3.49
N LYS A 101 -6.40 6.81 -3.37
CA LYS A 101 -7.23 5.93 -2.55
C LYS A 101 -7.81 4.78 -3.37
N GLU A 102 -7.92 3.62 -2.73
CA GLU A 102 -8.54 2.42 -3.28
C GLU A 102 -9.51 1.80 -2.25
N PRO A 103 -10.81 1.70 -2.57
CA PRO A 103 -11.80 1.12 -1.67
C PRO A 103 -11.85 -0.42 -1.70
N ASN A 104 -11.15 -1.10 -2.60
CA ASN A 104 -11.21 -2.56 -2.72
C ASN A 104 -9.92 -3.25 -2.29
N ALA A 105 -10.02 -4.47 -1.78
CA ALA A 105 -8.88 -5.37 -1.68
C ALA A 105 -8.55 -5.97 -3.05
N GLY A 106 -7.33 -6.47 -3.24
CA GLY A 106 -6.94 -7.13 -4.49
C GLY A 106 -5.52 -6.83 -4.95
N THR A 107 -5.27 -7.07 -6.24
CA THR A 107 -4.00 -6.74 -6.90
C THR A 107 -4.18 -5.44 -7.67
N PHE A 108 -3.29 -4.47 -7.45
CA PHE A 108 -3.35 -3.17 -8.08
C PHE A 108 -2.02 -2.83 -8.72
N CYS A 109 -2.10 -2.45 -9.99
CA CYS A 109 -1.01 -1.94 -10.78
C CYS A 109 -1.09 -0.42 -10.87
N VAL A 110 0.05 0.24 -10.63
CA VAL A 110 0.18 1.69 -10.62
C VAL A 110 1.20 2.08 -11.68
N PRO A 111 0.78 2.78 -12.76
CA PRO A 111 1.71 3.29 -13.76
C PRO A 111 2.73 4.26 -13.16
N LEU A 112 3.98 4.12 -13.57
CA LEU A 112 5.08 5.00 -13.20
C LEU A 112 5.70 5.65 -14.44
N ASN A 113 5.86 6.97 -14.35
CA ASN A 113 6.62 7.73 -15.31
C ASN A 113 7.68 8.55 -14.57
N ILE A 114 8.87 7.96 -14.43
CA ILE A 114 9.97 8.52 -13.63
C ILE A 114 10.52 9.77 -14.32
N SER A 115 10.65 9.76 -15.65
CA SER A 115 11.14 10.93 -16.40
C SER A 115 10.20 12.13 -16.31
N ALA A 116 8.88 11.91 -16.26
CA ALA A 116 7.89 12.96 -16.08
C ALA A 116 7.87 13.56 -14.66
N ALA A 117 8.38 12.85 -13.65
CA ALA A 117 8.41 13.32 -12.27
C ALA A 117 9.47 14.41 -12.01
N GLY A 118 10.39 14.66 -12.96
CA GLY A 118 11.40 15.71 -12.85
C GLY A 118 12.41 15.49 -11.72
N ILE A 119 12.64 14.24 -11.31
CA ILE A 119 13.54 13.89 -10.21
C ILE A 119 15.00 13.98 -10.67
N GLU A 120 15.76 14.88 -10.04
CA GLU A 120 17.19 15.04 -10.33
C GLU A 120 17.96 13.74 -10.05
N GLY A 121 18.78 13.32 -11.01
CA GLY A 121 19.58 12.10 -10.92
C GLY A 121 18.88 10.85 -11.46
N ALA A 122 17.55 10.86 -11.66
CA ALA A 122 16.81 9.74 -12.24
C ALA A 122 16.93 9.73 -13.78
N LYS A 123 18.08 9.27 -14.27
CA LYS A 123 18.45 9.19 -15.69
C LYS A 123 18.85 7.78 -16.11
N ASP A 124 19.07 7.56 -17.40
CA ASP A 124 19.56 6.30 -17.94
C ASP A 124 20.82 5.81 -17.20
N GLY A 125 20.85 4.52 -16.88
CA GLY A 125 21.91 3.85 -16.12
C GLY A 125 21.92 4.15 -14.61
N ALA A 126 21.06 5.05 -14.11
CA ALA A 126 21.05 5.38 -12.69
C ALA A 126 20.49 4.22 -11.85
N ASN A 127 21.18 3.93 -10.76
CA ASN A 127 20.66 3.09 -9.69
C ASN A 127 19.79 3.94 -8.77
N VAL A 128 18.55 3.52 -8.58
CA VAL A 128 17.56 4.19 -7.73
C VAL A 128 16.86 3.17 -6.85
N THR A 129 16.18 3.65 -5.81
CA THR A 129 15.26 2.83 -5.03
C THR A 129 13.90 3.51 -5.05
N ILE A 130 12.83 2.76 -5.33
CA ILE A 130 11.48 3.21 -5.05
C ILE A 130 11.03 2.62 -3.71
N GLN A 131 10.39 3.43 -2.88
CA GLN A 131 9.70 2.99 -1.68
C GLN A 131 8.20 3.20 -1.89
N ILE A 132 7.47 2.10 -1.85
CA ILE A 132 6.02 2.10 -1.88
C ILE A 132 5.55 2.47 -0.49
N VAL A 133 4.64 3.44 -0.41
CA VAL A 133 4.08 3.94 0.84
C VAL A 133 2.60 3.62 0.84
N PHE A 134 2.17 2.84 1.82
CA PHE A 134 0.82 2.35 1.97
C PHE A 134 0.26 2.77 3.32
N ALA A 135 -1.03 3.12 3.39
CA ALA A 135 -1.72 3.39 4.65
C ALA A 135 -3.14 2.83 4.60
N GLY A 136 -3.46 1.85 5.46
CA GLY A 136 -4.74 1.16 5.51
C GLY A 136 -5.46 1.19 6.87
N GLY A 137 -5.08 2.12 7.76
CA GLY A 137 -5.77 2.37 9.03
C GLY A 137 -4.96 2.06 10.30
N ASP A 138 -3.79 1.47 10.16
CA ASP A 138 -2.91 0.97 11.22
C ASP A 138 -1.50 1.61 11.21
N GLY A 139 -1.34 2.69 10.45
CA GLY A 139 -0.08 3.41 10.27
C GLY A 139 0.35 3.43 8.82
N ASN A 140 1.60 3.86 8.60
CA ASN A 140 2.23 3.80 7.29
C ASN A 140 3.08 2.54 7.20
N LEU A 141 2.96 1.85 6.06
CA LEU A 141 3.64 0.61 5.74
C LEU A 141 4.50 0.81 4.48
N TYR A 142 5.61 0.09 4.41
CA TYR A 142 6.66 0.32 3.43
C TYR A 142 7.24 -0.97 2.87
N GLN A 143 7.43 -0.99 1.55
CA GLN A 143 8.26 -1.97 0.86
C GLN A 143 9.07 -1.25 -0.22
N CYS A 144 10.30 -1.70 -0.45
CA CYS A 144 11.20 -1.09 -1.42
C CYS A 144 11.53 -2.04 -2.56
N ALA A 145 11.81 -1.45 -3.72
CA ALA A 145 12.46 -2.14 -4.83
C ALA A 145 13.65 -1.32 -5.32
N ASP A 146 14.76 -2.00 -5.57
CA ASP A 146 15.98 -1.40 -6.10
C ASP A 146 16.02 -1.59 -7.62
N LEU A 147 16.23 -0.49 -8.33
CA LEU A 147 16.10 -0.43 -9.78
C LEU A 147 17.41 0.06 -10.42
N THR A 148 17.60 -0.33 -11.67
CA THR A 148 18.55 0.30 -12.59
C THR A 148 17.75 0.83 -13.78
N LEU A 149 17.75 2.16 -13.95
CA LEU A 149 16.94 2.82 -14.97
C LEU A 149 17.54 2.60 -16.36
N SER A 150 16.69 2.36 -17.35
CA SER A 150 17.09 2.14 -18.74
C SER A 150 16.18 2.91 -19.70
N ALA A 151 16.78 3.77 -20.53
CA ALA A 151 16.12 4.45 -21.64
C ALA A 151 15.84 3.52 -22.81
N ASN A 152 16.59 2.42 -22.93
CA ASN A 152 16.41 1.42 -23.98
C ASN A 152 15.21 0.49 -23.70
N LEU A 153 14.73 0.47 -22.46
CA LEU A 153 13.55 -0.28 -22.08
C LEU A 153 12.31 0.61 -22.26
N THR A 154 11.49 0.30 -23.26
CA THR A 154 10.27 1.10 -23.58
C THR A 154 9.02 0.63 -22.85
N SER A 155 9.07 -0.57 -22.27
CA SER A 155 7.99 -1.22 -21.50
C SER A 155 8.58 -2.26 -20.54
N VAL A 156 7.83 -2.62 -19.50
CA VAL A 156 8.19 -3.76 -18.64
C VAL A 156 8.01 -5.07 -19.42
N PRO A 157 9.04 -5.93 -19.50
CA PRO A 157 8.94 -7.21 -20.20
C PRO A 157 8.21 -8.26 -19.34
N ASP A 158 7.47 -9.16 -19.99
CA ASP A 158 6.84 -10.34 -19.38
C ASP A 158 5.89 -10.07 -18.20
N GLN A 159 5.40 -8.83 -18.07
CA GLN A 159 4.45 -8.43 -17.04
C GLN A 159 3.35 -7.57 -17.67
N THR A 160 2.11 -7.82 -17.28
CA THR A 160 0.98 -6.93 -17.62
C THR A 160 0.58 -6.11 -16.40
N CYS A 161 0.19 -4.87 -16.66
CA CYS A 161 -0.32 -3.97 -15.64
C CYS A 161 -1.84 -4.13 -15.55
N GLU A 162 -2.30 -4.96 -14.61
CA GLU A 162 -3.72 -5.28 -14.47
C GLU A 162 -4.18 -5.17 -13.02
N ASN A 163 -5.39 -4.62 -12.84
CA ASN A 163 -6.06 -4.53 -11.56
C ASN A 163 -7.06 -5.68 -11.42
N THR A 164 -7.05 -6.35 -10.27
CA THR A 164 -8.05 -7.36 -9.92
C THR A 164 -8.58 -7.09 -8.52
N THR A 165 -9.90 -6.93 -8.39
CA THR A 165 -10.55 -6.73 -7.10
C THR A 165 -10.94 -8.07 -6.49
N SER A 166 -10.69 -8.24 -5.20
CA SER A 166 -11.13 -9.42 -4.44
C SER A 166 -12.42 -9.08 -3.70
N THR A 167 -13.52 -9.75 -4.06
CA THR A 167 -14.78 -9.69 -3.30
C THR A 167 -14.70 -10.64 -2.12
N THR A 168 -14.02 -10.26 -1.04
CA THR A 168 -14.20 -10.96 0.25
C THR A 168 -15.47 -10.40 0.90
N PRO A 169 -16.54 -11.21 1.09
CA PRO A 169 -17.69 -10.77 1.85
C PRO A 169 -17.23 -10.47 3.28
N HIS A 170 -17.37 -9.24 3.73
CA HIS A 170 -17.25 -8.91 5.15
C HIS A 170 -18.45 -9.52 5.88
N GLY A 171 -18.36 -10.81 6.18
CA GLY A 171 -19.26 -11.53 7.06
C GLY A 171 -18.50 -11.94 8.31
N SER A 172 -18.70 -11.23 9.42
CA SER A 172 -18.39 -11.79 10.73
C SER A 172 -19.25 -13.05 10.93
N GLY A 173 -18.62 -14.22 10.94
CA GLY A 173 -19.30 -15.49 11.17
C GLY A 173 -18.30 -16.60 11.43
N SER A 174 -18.18 -17.00 12.69
CA SER A 174 -17.34 -18.12 13.15
C SER A 174 -17.82 -19.47 12.59
N GLY A 175 -16.87 -20.27 12.10
CA GLY A 175 -16.90 -21.73 12.18
C GLY A 175 -17.20 -22.51 10.90
N GLY A 176 -16.25 -23.38 10.51
CA GLY A 176 -16.58 -24.71 9.99
C GLY A 176 -16.16 -25.06 8.56
N HIS A 177 -15.03 -25.79 8.49
CA HIS A 177 -14.74 -26.92 7.59
C HIS A 177 -14.41 -26.72 6.10
N ASP A 178 -13.33 -27.43 5.73
CA ASP A 178 -12.77 -27.65 4.39
C ASP A 178 -13.78 -28.15 3.35
N ALA A 179 -13.69 -27.59 2.14
CA ALA A 179 -13.96 -28.31 0.90
C ALA A 179 -13.16 -27.70 -0.27
N SER A 180 -12.33 -28.55 -0.89
CA SER A 180 -11.59 -28.29 -2.14
C SER A 180 -12.56 -28.18 -3.35
N PRO A 181 -12.21 -27.48 -4.45
CA PRO A 181 -13.19 -26.98 -5.41
C PRO A 181 -13.42 -27.92 -6.61
N SER A 182 -14.58 -27.78 -7.26
CA SER A 182 -14.78 -28.24 -8.63
C SER A 182 -15.74 -27.32 -9.42
N ALA A 183 -15.23 -26.94 -10.60
CA ALA A 183 -15.93 -26.65 -11.85
C ALA A 183 -16.75 -25.34 -12.04
N THR A 184 -16.11 -24.42 -12.76
CA THR A 184 -16.47 -23.83 -14.09
C THR A 184 -17.70 -22.92 -14.29
N ALA A 185 -17.36 -21.70 -14.77
CA ALA A 185 -18.02 -20.80 -15.74
C ALA A 185 -19.07 -19.76 -15.26
N PRO A 186 -19.31 -18.65 -16.02
CA PRO A 186 -18.51 -17.96 -17.04
C PRO A 186 -18.23 -16.47 -16.69
N GLY A 187 -17.41 -15.82 -17.53
CA GLY A 187 -16.83 -14.50 -17.32
C GLY A 187 -17.80 -13.33 -17.18
N SER A 188 -17.43 -12.41 -16.29
CA SER A 188 -17.93 -11.04 -16.26
C SER A 188 -16.76 -10.10 -16.59
N THR A 189 -16.96 -9.29 -17.62
CA THR A 189 -16.05 -8.22 -18.01
C THR A 189 -16.03 -7.18 -16.88
N GLN A 190 -14.98 -7.18 -16.07
CA GLN A 190 -14.84 -6.25 -14.94
C GLN A 190 -14.08 -5.01 -15.42
N THR A 191 -14.78 -3.89 -15.47
CA THR A 191 -14.19 -2.54 -15.56
C THR A 191 -13.29 -2.32 -14.36
N GLY A 192 -11.98 -2.21 -14.60
CA GLY A 192 -10.97 -2.03 -13.56
C GLY A 192 -11.21 -0.76 -12.74
N GLY A 193 -11.11 -0.89 -11.42
CA GLY A 193 -11.03 0.24 -10.50
C GLY A 193 -9.78 1.07 -10.81
N ALA A 194 -9.97 2.36 -11.05
CA ALA A 194 -8.90 3.33 -11.18
C ALA A 194 -8.66 3.98 -9.82
N LEU A 195 -7.39 4.15 -9.45
CA LEU A 195 -6.98 4.87 -8.24
C LEU A 195 -7.54 6.30 -8.27
N GLY A 196 -8.30 6.66 -7.25
CA GLY A 196 -8.81 8.03 -7.11
C GLY A 196 -7.70 8.96 -6.61
N VAL A 197 -7.28 9.92 -7.43
CA VAL A 197 -6.34 10.98 -7.01
C VAL A 197 -7.06 11.91 -6.03
N SER A 198 -6.67 11.91 -4.76
CA SER A 198 -7.23 12.85 -3.77
C SER A 198 -6.32 14.05 -3.59
N HIS A 199 -6.73 15.23 -4.07
CA HIS A 199 -6.19 16.50 -3.58
C HIS A 199 -6.71 16.76 -2.16
N GLY A 200 -5.79 16.95 -1.21
CA GLY A 200 -6.12 17.15 0.20
C GLY A 200 -6.84 18.47 0.45
N THR A 201 -8.03 18.39 1.04
CA THR A 201 -8.63 19.50 1.81
C THR A 201 -8.74 19.07 3.27
N SER A 202 -8.10 19.86 4.12
CA SER A 202 -7.89 19.63 5.55
C SER A 202 -9.15 19.77 6.41
N ALA A 203 -9.12 19.03 7.52
CA ALA A 203 -9.62 19.36 8.85
C ALA A 203 -11.14 19.56 9.09
N ALA A 204 -11.65 18.71 9.99
CA ALA A 204 -12.51 19.04 11.14
C ALA A 204 -13.84 18.26 11.20
N THR A 205 -13.84 17.07 11.82
CA THR A 205 -15.01 16.54 12.54
C THR A 205 -14.58 15.41 13.49
N ALA A 206 -14.13 15.75 14.69
CA ALA A 206 -13.99 14.79 15.79
C ALA A 206 -14.05 15.49 17.16
N VAL A 207 -15.12 16.22 17.45
CA VAL A 207 -15.49 16.60 18.83
C VAL A 207 -17.01 16.69 18.88
N LEU A 208 -17.70 15.66 19.41
CA LEU A 208 -19.10 15.81 19.91
C LEU A 208 -19.67 14.65 20.75
N LEU A 209 -18.88 13.73 21.30
CA LEU A 209 -19.44 12.61 22.09
C LEU A 209 -18.90 12.44 23.53
N ALA A 210 -18.24 13.45 24.10
CA ALA A 210 -17.64 13.37 25.43
C ALA A 210 -18.34 14.20 26.54
N VAL A 211 -19.67 14.42 26.48
CA VAL A 211 -20.38 15.19 27.53
C VAL A 211 -21.55 14.43 28.21
N ALA A 212 -21.81 13.16 27.87
CA ALA A 212 -22.90 12.39 28.51
C ALA A 212 -22.47 11.54 29.73
N GLY A 213 -21.23 11.69 30.23
CA GLY A 213 -20.65 10.78 31.23
C GLY A 213 -20.52 11.32 32.67
N ILE A 214 -20.94 12.55 32.96
CA ILE A 214 -20.81 13.15 34.30
C ILE A 214 -22.19 13.62 34.78
N ALA A 215 -23.09 12.66 35.04
CA ALA A 215 -24.36 12.94 35.72
C ALA A 215 -24.88 11.75 36.56
N ALA A 216 -24.01 10.81 36.94
CA ALA A 216 -24.37 9.71 37.82
C ALA A 216 -23.27 9.48 38.88
N ALA A 217 -23.05 10.48 39.72
CA ALA A 217 -22.31 10.37 40.97
C ALA A 217 -22.73 11.51 41.91
N LEU A 218 -24.00 11.47 42.35
CA LEU A 218 -24.50 12.10 43.57
C LEU A 218 -25.53 11.16 44.18
#